data_AF-A0A520BLH8-F1
#
_entry.id   AF-A0A520BLH8-F1
#
_cell.length_a   1.000
_cell.length_b   1.000
_cell.length_c   1.000
_cell.angle_alpha   90.00
_cell.angle_beta   90.00
_cell.angle_gamma   90.00
#
_symmetry.space_group_name_H-M   'P 1'
#
loop_
_entity.id
_entity.type
_entity.pdbx_description
1 polymer ?
#
loop_
_entity_poly.entity_id
_entity_poly.type
_entity_poly.pdbx_seq_one_letter_code
_entity_poly.pdbx_strand_id
1 'polypeptide(L)'
;MKLAKPSPEVLRRDALRDGLLATVDLLKRRRASDISEAAIEEYITLNWLEWHGGSLRLTTTGENMCRHLTAVLDRNTPRPSF
;
A
#
# COMPACT_ATOMS: atom_id res chain seq x y z
N MET A 1 -25.22 -20.45 3.49
CA MET A 1 -23.95 -19.97 4.07
C MET A 1 -23.97 -18.44 4.05
N LYS A 2 -24.02 -17.77 5.21
CA LYS A 2 -24.06 -16.29 5.27
C LYS A 2 -22.67 -15.77 4.90
N LEU A 3 -22.54 -15.13 3.74
CA LEU A 3 -21.36 -14.36 3.37
C LEU A 3 -21.25 -13.23 4.39
N ALA A 4 -20.33 -13.36 5.37
CA ALA A 4 -20.08 -12.30 6.32
C ALA A 4 -19.65 -11.06 5.52
N LYS A 5 -20.37 -9.94 5.68
CA LYS A 5 -19.95 -8.67 5.10
C LYS A 5 -18.52 -8.41 5.59
N PRO A 6 -17.58 -8.02 4.72
CA PRO A 6 -16.23 -7.74 5.15
C PRO A 6 -16.27 -6.69 6.26
N SER A 7 -15.63 -7.01 7.38
CA SER A 7 -15.54 -6.08 8.51
C SER A 7 -14.94 -4.76 8.05
N PRO A 8 -15.29 -3.62 8.67
CA PRO A 8 -14.76 -2.30 8.28
C PRO A 8 -13.23 -2.25 8.21
N GLU A 9 -12.56 -3.02 9.07
CA GLU A 9 -11.11 -3.17 9.09
C GLU A 9 -10.54 -3.82 7.82
N VAL A 10 -11.24 -4.80 7.24
CA VAL A 10 -10.83 -5.46 5.99
C VAL A 10 -10.94 -4.48 4.83
N LEU A 11 -12.07 -3.77 4.74
CA LEU A 11 -12.30 -2.75 3.72
C LEU A 11 -11.26 -1.63 3.80
N ARG A 12 -10.91 -1.20 5.02
CA ARG A 12 -9.88 -0.17 5.22
C ARG A 12 -8.50 -0.66 4.78
N ARG A 13 -8.13 -1.90 5.11
CA ARG A 13 -6.87 -2.49 4.64
C ARG A 13 -6.84 -2.62 3.13
N ASP A 14 -7.94 -3.01 2.48
CA ASP A 14 -7.99 -3.12 1.03
C ASP A 14 -7.82 -1.74 0.37
N ALA A 15 -8.48 -0.71 0.87
CA ALA A 15 -8.27 0.67 0.40
C ALA A 15 -6.81 1.15 0.59
N LEU A 16 -6.16 0.78 1.70
CA LEU A 16 -4.74 1.08 1.92
C LEU A 16 -3.82 0.30 0.97
N ARG A 17 -4.16 -0.94 0.61
CA ARG A 17 -3.42 -1.72 -0.39
C ARG A 17 -3.48 -1.05 -1.76
N ASP A 18 -4.67 -0.62 -2.16
CA ASP A 18 -4.88 0.05 -3.45
C ASP A 18 -4.07 1.36 -3.53
N GLY A 19 -3.96 2.09 -2.43
CA GLY A 19 -3.19 3.34 -2.34
C GLY A 19 -1.67 3.16 -2.12
N LEU A 20 -1.19 1.97 -1.75
CA LEU A 20 0.18 1.78 -1.31
C LEU A 20 1.21 2.08 -2.41
N LEU A 21 1.00 1.57 -3.63
CA LEU A 21 1.95 1.78 -4.73
C LEU A 21 2.09 3.25 -5.12
N ALA A 22 0.97 4.00 -5.10
CA ALA A 22 0.98 5.45 -5.34
C ALA A 22 1.70 6.20 -4.22
N THR A 23 1.45 5.82 -2.96
CA THR A 23 2.14 6.36 -1.79
C THR A 23 3.65 6.16 -1.91
N VAL A 24 4.09 4.97 -2.33
CA VAL A 24 5.51 4.65 -2.53
C VAL A 24 6.13 5.46 -3.67
N ASP A 25 5.41 5.73 -4.75
CA ASP A 25 5.86 6.61 -5.83
C ASP A 25 6.08 8.06 -5.32
N LEU A 26 5.17 8.57 -4.47
CA LEU A 26 5.33 9.88 -3.82
C LEU A 26 6.59 9.92 -2.93
N LEU A 27 6.84 8.87 -2.14
CA LEU A 27 8.05 8.77 -1.31
C LEU A 27 9.32 8.76 -2.16
N LYS A 28 9.35 8.02 -3.27
CA LYS A 28 10.49 8.00 -4.21
C LYS A 28 10.76 9.37 -4.82
N ARG A 29 9.71 10.17 -5.04
CA ARG A 29 9.79 11.54 -5.56
C ARG A 29 10.06 12.60 -4.49
N ARG A 30 10.29 12.19 -3.23
CA ARG A 30 10.44 13.09 -2.07
C ARG A 30 9.22 13.99 -1.83
N ARG A 31 8.02 13.52 -2.20
CA ARG A 31 6.74 14.21 -2.05
C ARG A 31 5.90 13.63 -0.90
N ALA A 32 6.55 13.34 0.23
CA ALA A 32 5.86 12.79 1.40
C ALA A 32 4.80 13.75 1.95
N SER A 33 4.96 15.05 1.72
CA SER A 33 3.99 16.12 2.04
C SER A 33 2.62 15.93 1.39
N ASP A 34 2.55 15.17 0.31
CA ASP A 34 1.33 14.98 -0.46
C ASP A 34 0.54 13.75 -0.01
N ILE A 35 1.09 13.02 0.97
CA ILE A 35 0.43 11.91 1.63
C ILE A 35 -0.24 12.47 2.89
N SER A 36 -1.54 12.24 3.06
CA SER A 36 -2.24 12.68 4.26
C SER A 36 -1.66 12.03 5.51
N GLU A 37 -1.53 12.78 6.61
CA GLU A 37 -1.01 12.29 7.89
C GLU A 37 -1.77 11.05 8.39
N ALA A 38 -3.10 11.03 8.28
CA ALA A 38 -3.92 9.88 8.65
C ALA A 38 -3.56 8.60 7.85
N ALA A 39 -3.19 8.72 6.58
CA ALA A 39 -2.74 7.57 5.79
C ALA A 39 -1.35 7.11 6.23
N ILE A 40 -0.44 8.04 6.53
CA ILE A 40 0.90 7.72 7.05
C ILE A 40 0.78 6.92 8.36
N GLU A 41 -0.05 7.37 9.30
CA GLU A 41 -0.28 6.68 10.58
C GLU A 41 -0.82 5.26 10.38
N GLU A 42 -1.76 5.07 9.46
CA GLU A 42 -2.30 3.74 9.14
C GLU A 42 -1.23 2.83 8.52
N TYR A 43 -0.41 3.34 7.60
CA TYR A 43 0.69 2.57 7.02
C TYR A 43 1.76 2.21 8.05
N ILE A 44 2.05 3.08 9.02
CA ILE A 44 2.95 2.80 10.13
C ILE A 44 2.33 1.75 11.06
N THR A 45 1.03 1.85 11.36
CA THR A 45 0.30 0.88 12.20
C THR A 45 0.29 -0.52 11.59
N LEU A 46 0.23 -0.61 10.26
CA LEU A 46 0.35 -1.87 9.51
C LEU A 46 1.80 -2.36 9.35
N ASN A 47 2.78 -1.64 9.88
CA ASN A 47 4.20 -1.88 9.73
C ASN A 47 4.65 -1.92 8.27
N TRP A 48 4.02 -1.12 7.39
CA TRP A 48 4.41 -1.02 5.98
C TRP A 48 5.35 0.16 5.73
N LEU A 49 5.19 1.23 6.50
CA LEU A 49 6.07 2.38 6.53
C LEU A 49 6.64 2.58 7.93
N GLU A 50 7.79 3.24 8.01
CA GLU A 50 8.40 3.63 9.28
C GLU A 50 9.08 4.99 9.16
N TRP A 51 9.15 5.70 10.28
CA TRP A 51 10.00 6.89 10.40
C TRP A 51 11.44 6.47 10.62
N HIS A 52 12.32 6.91 9.73
CA HIS A 52 13.75 6.67 9.79
C HIS A 52 14.52 7.97 9.59
N GLY A 53 15.11 8.48 10.68
CA GLY A 53 15.97 9.68 10.64
C GLY A 53 15.29 10.93 10.08
N GLY A 54 14.00 11.13 10.38
CA GLY A 54 13.22 12.28 9.89
C GLY A 54 12.65 12.12 8.47
N SER A 55 12.81 10.94 7.86
CA SER A 55 12.21 10.60 6.57
C SER A 55 11.32 9.37 6.69
N LEU A 56 10.28 9.28 5.86
CA LEU A 56 9.40 8.11 5.80
C LEU A 56 9.98 7.10 4.82
N ARG A 57 10.12 5.83 5.25
CA ARG A 57 10.68 4.74 4.45
C ARG A 57 9.75 3.52 4.47
N LEU A 58 9.82 2.71 3.42
CA LEU A 58 9.26 1.35 3.42
C LEU A 58 10.03 0.44 4.38
N THR A 59 9.27 -0.34 5.15
CA THR A 59 9.80 -1.49 5.89
C THR A 59 9.94 -2.70 4.96
N THR A 60 10.60 -3.76 5.44
CA THR A 60 10.62 -5.07 4.77
C THR A 60 9.22 -5.61 4.47
N THR A 61 8.27 -5.43 5.39
CA THR A 61 6.88 -5.86 5.19
C THR A 61 6.19 -5.04 4.10
N GLY A 62 6.37 -3.73 4.10
CA GLY A 62 5.84 -2.86 3.05
C GLY A 62 6.41 -3.18 1.67
N GLU A 63 7.72 -3.46 1.59
CA GLU A 63 8.37 -3.89 0.34
C GLU A 63 7.79 -5.20 -0.19
N ASN A 64 7.59 -6.20 0.69
CA ASN A 64 6.93 -7.46 0.32
C ASN A 64 5.51 -7.23 -0.19
N MET A 65 4.75 -6.35 0.45
CA MET A 65 3.40 -6.00 0.03
C MET A 65 3.41 -5.33 -1.35
N CYS A 66 4.33 -4.40 -1.60
CA CYS A 66 4.47 -3.78 -2.92
C CYS A 66 4.79 -4.81 -4.01
N ARG A 67 5.74 -5.73 -3.73
CA ARG A 67 6.05 -6.84 -4.66
C ARG A 67 4.81 -7.70 -4.94
N HIS A 68 4.03 -8.01 -3.91
CA HIS A 68 2.79 -8.77 -4.05
C HIS A 68 1.76 -8.03 -4.92
N LEU A 69 1.52 -6.75 -4.66
CA LEU A 69 0.57 -5.94 -5.43
C LEU A 69 0.97 -5.81 -6.90
N THR A 70 2.24 -5.53 -7.17
CA THR A 70 2.74 -5.50 -8.55
C THR A 70 2.55 -6.83 -9.26
N ALA A 71 2.80 -7.96 -8.58
CA ALA A 71 2.58 -9.28 -9.16
C ALA A 71 1.10 -9.60 -9.41
N VAL A 72 0.20 -9.15 -8.53
CA VAL A 72 -1.25 -9.29 -8.71
C VAL A 72 -1.73 -8.46 -9.91
N LEU A 73 -1.26 -7.22 -10.05
CA LEU A 73 -1.58 -6.35 -11.17
C LEU A 73 -1.09 -6.94 -12.50
N ASP A 74 0.13 -7.45 -12.54
CA ASP A 74 0.69 -8.11 -13.74
C ASP A 74 -0.14 -9.32 -14.17
N ARG A 75 -0.55 -10.16 -13.21
CA ARG A 75 -1.41 -11.33 -13.47
C ARG A 75 -2.81 -10.96 -14.00
N ASN A 76 -3.36 -9.86 -13.52
CA ASN A 76 -4.66 -9.37 -13.96
C ASN A 76 -4.60 -8.55 -15.25
N THR A 77 -3.41 -8.26 -15.76
CA THR A 77 -3.25 -7.58 -17.05
C THR A 77 -3.29 -8.63 -18.16
N PRO A 78 -4.35 -8.66 -19.01
CA PRO A 78 -4.38 -9.59 -20.13
C PRO A 78 -3.19 -9.31 -21.05
N ARG A 79 -2.36 -10.32 -21.27
CA ARG A 79 -1.26 -10.22 -22.23
C ARG A 79 -1.85 -9.90 -23.61
N PRO A 80 -1.40 -8.82 -24.28
CA PRO A 80 -1.82 -8.58 -25.66
C PRO A 80 -1.33 -9.75 -26.52
N SER A 81 -2.28 -10.48 -27.10
CA SER A 81 -2.00 -11.44 -28.18
C SER A 81 -1.69 -10.63 -29.43
N PHE A 82 -0.44 -10.67 -29.89
CA PHE A 82 -0.07 -10.22 -31.22
C PHE A 82 -0.19 -11.38 -32.20
#